data_AF-A0A7C4GNR0-F1
#
_entry.id   AF-A0A7C4GNR0-F1
#
_cell.length_a   1.000
_cell.length_b   1.000
_cell.length_c   1.000
_cell.angle_alpha   90.00
_cell.angle_beta   90.00
_cell.angle_gamma   90.00
#
_symmetry.space_group_name_H-M   'P 1'
#
loop_
_entity.id
_entity.type
_entity.pdbx_description
1 polymer ?
#
loop_
_entity_poly.entity_id
_entity_poly.type
_entity_poly.pdbx_seq_one_letter_code
_entity_poly.pdbx_strand_id
1 'polypeptide(L)'
;MSKKLLYRIDLTKIEGEGDFPCPSCGSIISPDDESGLVYEIIDVRTDEEGRLKNLLIVCKRCGSEICLEGFEMLKDLGDLEGADEIEDL
;
A
#
# COMPACT_ATOMS: atom_id res chain seq x y z
N MET A 1 -25.46 -10.08 -11.26
CA MET A 1 -24.04 -9.88 -10.91
C MET A 1 -23.78 -8.38 -10.85
N SER A 2 -23.67 -7.81 -9.65
CA SER A 2 -23.34 -6.40 -9.47
C SER A 2 -21.89 -6.20 -9.87
N LYS A 3 -21.62 -5.33 -10.84
CA LYS A 3 -20.25 -4.99 -11.24
C LYS A 3 -19.56 -4.35 -10.02
N LYS A 4 -18.64 -5.06 -9.38
CA LYS A 4 -17.70 -4.43 -8.45
C LYS A 4 -16.83 -3.47 -9.26
N LEU A 5 -16.86 -2.20 -8.88
CA LEU A 5 -16.00 -1.19 -9.48
C LEU A 5 -14.60 -1.42 -8.89
N LEU A 6 -13.68 -1.89 -9.73
CA LEU A 6 -12.27 -2.00 -9.41
C LEU A 6 -11.62 -0.66 -9.74
N TYR A 7 -11.20 0.06 -8.71
CA TYR A 7 -10.45 1.29 -8.87
C TYR A 7 -8.96 0.97 -8.93
N ARG A 8 -8.21 1.72 -9.74
CA ARG A 8 -6.75 1.62 -9.79
C ARG A 8 -6.16 2.93 -9.35
N ILE A 9 -5.20 2.85 -8.43
CA ILE A 9 -4.50 3.99 -7.88
C ILE A 9 -3.02 3.73 -8.04
N ASP A 10 -2.36 4.68 -8.67
CA ASP A 10 -0.91 4.68 -8.88
C ASP A 10 -0.29 5.57 -7.81
N LEU A 11 0.36 4.95 -6.83
CA LEU A 11 0.94 5.65 -5.68
C LEU A 11 2.02 6.65 -6.09
N THR A 12 2.67 6.47 -7.25
CA THR A 12 3.67 7.43 -7.77
C THR A 12 3.08 8.78 -8.17
N LYS A 13 1.75 8.85 -8.31
CA LYS A 13 1.02 10.07 -8.69
C LYS A 13 0.38 10.77 -7.49
N ILE A 14 0.54 10.22 -6.30
CA ILE A 14 -0.01 10.79 -5.06
C ILE A 14 1.11 11.60 -4.41
N GLU A 15 0.80 12.84 -4.06
CA GLU A 15 1.72 13.68 -3.28
C GLU A 15 1.48 13.43 -1.78
N GLY A 16 2.55 13.31 -0.99
CA GLY A 16 2.47 13.15 0.46
C GLY A 16 3.00 11.80 0.96
N GLU A 17 2.52 11.36 2.13
CA GLU A 17 2.98 10.15 2.84
C GLU A 17 2.28 8.86 2.38
N GLY A 18 1.44 8.96 1.35
CA GLY A 18 0.68 7.83 0.80
C GLY A 18 -0.77 7.76 1.26
N ASP A 19 -1.26 8.74 2.05
CA ASP A 19 -2.69 8.90 2.32
C ASP A 19 -3.46 9.29 1.06
N PHE A 20 -4.60 8.65 0.82
CA PHE A 20 -5.48 9.00 -0.29
C PHE A 20 -6.96 8.79 0.04
N PRO A 21 -7.86 9.60 -0.52
CA PRO A 21 -9.29 9.38 -0.37
C PRO A 21 -9.75 8.18 -1.20
N CYS A 22 -10.60 7.33 -0.62
CA CYS A 22 -11.28 6.27 -1.34
C CYS A 22 -12.04 6.86 -2.54
N PRO A 23 -11.78 6.40 -3.77
CA PRO A 23 -12.37 6.97 -4.99
C PRO A 23 -13.88 6.79 -5.08
N SER A 24 -14.45 5.88 -4.28
CA SER A 24 -15.89 5.62 -4.25
C SER A 24 -16.64 6.42 -3.18
N CYS A 25 -16.04 6.74 -2.03
CA CYS A 25 -16.75 7.34 -0.89
C CYS A 25 -16.02 8.50 -0.20
N GLY A 26 -14.76 8.76 -0.53
CA GLY A 26 -13.96 9.83 0.03
C GLY A 26 -13.35 9.53 1.42
N SER A 27 -13.56 8.35 2.00
CA SER A 27 -12.88 7.97 3.25
C SER A 27 -11.37 7.98 3.05
N ILE A 28 -10.62 8.65 3.93
CA ILE A 28 -9.16 8.63 3.88
C ILE A 28 -8.67 7.21 4.18
N ILE A 29 -7.82 6.69 3.30
CA ILE A 29 -7.10 5.43 3.43
C ILE A 29 -5.64 5.81 3.65
N SER A 30 -5.09 5.33 4.76
CA SER A 30 -3.72 5.60 5.17
C SER A 30 -2.93 4.29 5.17
N PRO A 31 -1.71 4.25 4.63
CA PRO A 31 -0.85 3.08 4.74
C PRO A 31 -0.50 2.76 6.21
N ASP A 32 -0.46 3.77 7.08
CA ASP A 32 -0.20 3.63 8.52
C ASP A 32 -1.43 3.19 9.35
N ASP A 33 -2.61 3.03 8.73
CA ASP A 33 -3.78 2.49 9.43
C ASP A 33 -3.64 0.97 9.64
N GLU A 34 -2.97 0.60 10.73
CA GLU A 34 -2.82 -0.79 11.18
C GLU A 34 -4.08 -1.33 11.90
N SER A 35 -5.09 -0.47 12.10
CA SER A 35 -6.32 -0.86 12.80
C SER A 35 -7.15 -1.90 12.06
N GLY A 36 -6.99 -1.99 10.73
CA GLY A 36 -7.79 -2.85 9.86
C GLY A 36 -9.28 -2.49 9.84
N LEU A 37 -9.63 -1.29 10.33
CA LEU A 37 -11.01 -0.78 10.39
C LEU A 37 -11.37 0.00 9.13
N VAL A 38 -10.40 0.63 8.46
CA VAL A 38 -10.63 1.49 7.30
C VAL A 38 -10.64 0.69 6.00
N TYR A 39 -9.70 -0.25 5.86
CA TYR A 39 -9.58 -1.11 4.70
C TYR A 39 -9.14 -2.53 5.10
N GLU A 40 -9.21 -3.45 4.13
CA GLU A 40 -8.71 -4.81 4.26
C GLU A 40 -7.86 -5.15 3.05
N ILE A 41 -6.71 -5.79 3.25
CA ILE A 41 -5.90 -6.32 2.16
C ILE A 41 -6.48 -7.68 1.76
N ILE A 42 -6.85 -7.81 0.48
CA ILE A 42 -7.49 -9.04 -0.04
C ILE A 42 -6.61 -9.80 -1.03
N ASP A 43 -5.66 -9.14 -1.70
CA ASP A 43 -4.66 -9.80 -2.57
C ASP A 43 -3.35 -9.01 -2.51
N VAL A 44 -2.23 -9.73 -2.55
CA VAL A 44 -0.89 -9.18 -2.58
C VAL A 44 -0.17 -9.87 -3.71
N ARG A 45 0.36 -9.12 -4.69
CA ARG A 45 1.19 -9.73 -5.74
C ARG A 45 2.57 -9.16 -5.73
N THR A 46 3.52 -10.07 -5.77
CA THR A 46 4.95 -9.80 -5.89
C THR A 46 5.46 -10.25 -7.25
N ASP A 47 6.59 -9.69 -7.68
CA ASP A 47 7.34 -10.20 -8.83
C ASP A 47 8.22 -11.42 -8.46
N GLU A 48 9.01 -11.89 -9.42
CA GLU A 48 9.93 -13.04 -9.25
C GLU A 48 11.09 -12.74 -8.29
N GLU A 49 11.43 -11.45 -8.08
CA GLU A 49 12.43 -10.98 -7.12
C GLU A 49 11.83 -10.79 -5.71
N GLY A 50 10.53 -11.02 -5.54
CA GLY A 50 9.81 -10.83 -4.27
C GLY A 50 9.40 -9.39 -3.99
N ARG A 51 9.54 -8.46 -4.94
CA ARG A 51 9.12 -7.05 -4.77
C ARG A 51 7.63 -6.91 -4.94
N LEU A 52 7.01 -6.08 -4.10
CA LEU A 52 5.58 -5.79 -4.18
C LEU A 52 5.27 -5.11 -5.52
N LYS A 53 4.36 -5.69 -6.30
CA LYS A 53 3.96 -5.17 -7.62
C LYS A 53 2.63 -4.44 -7.52
N ASN A 54 1.66 -5.08 -6.88
CA ASN A 54 0.36 -4.48 -6.62
C ASN A 54 -0.29 -5.07 -5.37
N LEU A 55 -1.16 -4.24 -4.79
CA LEU A 55 -1.87 -4.55 -3.56
C LEU A 55 -3.36 -4.29 -3.79
N LEU A 56 -4.17 -5.33 -3.65
CA LEU A 56 -5.62 -5.19 -3.75
C LEU A 56 -6.20 -5.04 -2.36
N ILE A 57 -6.87 -3.91 -2.13
CA ILE A 57 -7.54 -3.62 -0.88
C ILE A 57 -9.04 -3.41 -1.08
N VAL A 58 -9.82 -3.64 -0.04
CA VAL A 58 -11.25 -3.33 0.02
C VAL A 58 -11.48 -2.24 1.05
N CYS A 59 -12.15 -1.17 0.66
CA CYS A 59 -12.58 -0.16 1.62
C CYS A 59 -13.70 -0.73 2.50
N LYS A 60 -13.51 -0.80 3.82
CA LYS A 60 -14.53 -1.32 4.75
C LYS A 60 -15.73 -0.40 4.93
N ARG A 61 -15.62 0.88 4.52
CA ARG A 61 -16.75 1.82 4.57
C ARG A 61 -17.78 1.62 3.47
N CYS A 62 -17.35 1.36 2.24
CA CYS A 62 -18.25 1.25 1.08
C CYS A 62 -18.13 -0.05 0.29
N GLY A 63 -17.16 -0.91 0.63
CA GLY A 63 -16.95 -2.21 0.00
C GLY A 63 -16.32 -2.16 -1.41
N SER A 64 -15.80 -1.01 -1.83
CA SER A 64 -15.13 -0.89 -3.14
C SER A 64 -13.75 -1.55 -3.12
N GLU A 65 -13.40 -2.20 -4.22
CA GLU A 65 -12.08 -2.77 -4.45
C GLU A 65 -11.15 -1.74 -5.08
N ILE A 66 -9.94 -1.64 -4.56
CA ILE A 66 -8.93 -0.66 -4.95
C ILE A 66 -7.62 -1.42 -5.15
N CYS A 67 -7.08 -1.38 -6.36
CA CYS A 67 -5.78 -1.92 -6.69
C CYS A 67 -4.75 -0.79 -6.62
N LEU A 68 -3.82 -0.90 -5.69
CA LEU A 68 -2.67 -0.02 -5.58
C LEU A 68 -1.55 -0.56 -6.46
N GLU A 69 -0.93 0.33 -7.22
CA GLU A 69 0.22 0.09 -8.09
C GLU A 69 1.26 1.18 -7.83
N GLY A 70 2.46 1.07 -8.42
CA GLY A 70 3.51 2.08 -8.24
C GLY A 70 4.48 1.81 -7.09
N PHE A 71 4.52 0.56 -6.60
CA PHE A 71 5.46 0.09 -5.58
C PHE A 71 6.91 -0.06 -6.08
N GLU A 72 7.18 0.23 -7.35
CA GLU A 72 8.52 0.12 -7.96
C GLU A 72 9.57 1.05 -7.30
N MET A 73 9.11 2.10 -6.61
CA MET A 73 9.94 3.03 -5.83
C MET A 73 10.18 2.57 -4.39
N LEU A 74 9.44 1.58 -3.88
CA LEU A 74 9.79 0.89 -2.62
C LEU A 74 10.96 -0.05 -2.89
N LYS A 75 12.11 0.54 -3.18
CA LYS A 75 13.39 -0.13 -3.19
C LYS A 75 14.01 0.05 -1.82
N ASP A 76 14.25 -1.10 -1.19
CA ASP A 76 15.20 -1.30 -0.10
C ASP A 76 14.80 -0.73 1.27
N LEU A 77 13.82 -1.36 1.92
CA LEU A 77 13.84 -1.52 3.39
C LEU A 77 14.67 -2.75 3.80
N GLY A 78 15.61 -3.17 2.94
CA GLY A 78 16.56 -4.27 3.16
C GLY A 78 17.92 -3.79 3.68
N ASP A 79 18.24 -2.50 3.57
CA ASP A 79 19.55 -1.94 3.94
C ASP A 79 19.50 -1.11 5.24
N LEU A 80 18.95 -1.68 6.30
CA LEU A 80 19.39 -1.33 7.66
C LEU A 80 20.59 -2.22 8.05
N GLU A 81 21.63 -2.26 7.21
CA GLU A 81 23.00 -2.39 7.72
C GLU A 81 23.45 -1.00 8.19
N GLY A 82 22.86 -0.55 9.31
CA GLY A 82 23.20 0.68 9.99
C GLY A 82 24.07 0.38 11.20
N ALA A 83 25.37 0.51 10.99
CA ALA A 83 26.48 0.61 11.93
C ALA A 83 26.15 0.78 13.43
N ASP A 84 26.62 -0.19 14.22
CA ASP A 84 27.38 0.11 15.44
C ASP A 84 28.66 -0.75 15.41
N GLU A 85 29.60 -0.35 14.54
CA GLU A 85 31.02 -0.55 14.85
C GLU A 85 31.35 0.43 15.99
N ILE A 86 31.42 -0.08 17.22
CA ILE A 86 32.34 0.48 18.21
C ILE A 86 33.30 -0.64 18.59
N GLU A 87 34.42 -0.67 17.86
CA GLU A 87 35.70 -1.18 18.36
C GLU A 87 36.19 -0.24 19.49
N ASP A 88 36.83 -0.82 20.50
CA ASP A 88 37.52 -0.21 21.65
C ASP A 88 36.68 0.38 22.81
N LEU A 89 36.50 -0.43 23.87
CA LEU A 89 37.20 -0.27 25.17
C LEU A 89 36.98 -1.44 26.13
#